data_AF-A0AAU2UTA8-F1
#
_entry.id   AF-A0AAU2UTA8-F1
#
_cell.length_a   1.000
_cell.length_b   1.000
_cell.length_c   1.000
_cell.angle_alpha   90.00
_cell.angle_beta   90.00
_cell.angle_gamma   90.00
#
_symmetry.space_group_name_H-M   'P 1'
#
loop_
_entity.id
_entity.type
_entity.pdbx_description
1 polymer ?
#
loop_
_entity_poly.entity_id
_entity_poly.type
_entity_poly.pdbx_seq_one_letter_code
_entity_poly.pdbx_strand_id
1 'polypeptide(L)'
;MDHRQLSTTQGYYRVGEKRRREAVERVTAMQFDRHGNRIWRQAQLLLDSEHARRAVGEVAVPYGLCTEPSNVAAGGHDCPVRFRCVGCSHFRTDVSYLPDLEAYLADLLRSRERLAAFAADAWATTEATPSDEEITRVRHLIRRVRGDLDELTDEDRAQIREAVAVVRRTRRVVSLGMLRIAPNLSKLRPERSAG
;
A
#
# COMPACT_ATOMS: atom_id res chain seq x y z
N MET A 1 -19.19 25.57 -30.72
CA MET A 1 -18.08 24.76 -30.17
C MET A 1 -18.63 23.36 -29.88
N ASP A 2 -18.50 22.48 -30.87
CA ASP A 2 -19.13 21.15 -30.91
C ASP A 2 -18.12 20.07 -30.52
N HIS A 3 -18.47 19.27 -29.53
CA HIS A 3 -17.68 18.19 -28.95
C HIS A 3 -18.23 16.87 -29.50
N ARG A 4 -17.90 16.53 -30.75
CA ARG A 4 -18.38 15.30 -31.40
C ARG A 4 -17.37 14.61 -32.32
N GLN A 5 -16.09 14.63 -31.97
CA GLN A 5 -15.11 13.72 -32.57
C GLN A 5 -14.64 12.68 -31.54
N LEU A 6 -15.26 11.50 -31.61
CA LEU A 6 -14.90 10.30 -30.84
C LEU A 6 -13.41 9.92 -31.03
N SER A 7 -12.83 10.22 -32.19
CA SER A 7 -11.41 9.98 -32.50
C SER A 7 -10.46 10.78 -31.60
N THR A 8 -10.76 12.05 -31.35
CA THR A 8 -10.00 12.90 -30.41
C THR A 8 -10.10 12.38 -28.99
N THR A 9 -11.29 12.00 -28.52
CA THR A 9 -11.49 11.44 -27.17
C THR A 9 -10.75 10.11 -26.99
N GLN A 10 -10.77 9.23 -28.00
CA GLN A 10 -10.00 7.99 -28.00
C GLN A 10 -8.48 8.25 -27.99
N GLY A 11 -8.02 9.29 -28.70
CA GLY A 11 -6.63 9.74 -28.67
C GLY A 11 -6.21 10.22 -27.26
N TYR A 12 -7.01 11.09 -26.64
CA TYR A 12 -6.76 11.55 -25.26
C TYR A 12 -6.79 10.41 -24.25
N TYR A 13 -7.69 9.44 -24.43
CA TYR A 13 -7.77 8.25 -23.58
C TYR A 13 -6.52 7.37 -23.72
N ARG A 14 -6.07 7.08 -24.95
CA ARG A 14 -4.84 6.30 -25.21
C ARG A 14 -3.59 6.99 -24.66
N VAL A 15 -3.46 8.30 -24.83
CA VAL A 15 -2.35 9.08 -24.26
C VAL A 15 -2.40 9.06 -22.74
N GLY A 16 -3.59 9.16 -22.14
CA GLY A 16 -3.79 9.01 -20.70
C GLY A 16 -3.40 7.64 -20.18
N GLU A 17 -3.74 6.57 -20.90
CA GLU A 17 -3.36 5.19 -20.56
C GLU A 17 -1.84 4.98 -20.64
N LYS A 18 -1.19 5.49 -21.69
CA LYS A 18 0.28 5.42 -21.83
C LYS A 18 0.98 6.14 -20.68
N ARG A 19 0.58 7.40 -20.39
CA ARG A 19 1.14 8.18 -19.26
C ARG A 19 0.92 7.48 -17.92
N ARG A 20 -0.24 6.86 -17.73
CA ARG A 20 -0.54 6.08 -16.52
C ARG A 20 0.39 4.87 -16.39
N ARG A 21 0.61 4.13 -17.49
CA ARG A 21 1.51 2.96 -17.50
C ARG A 21 2.94 3.37 -17.14
N GLU A 22 3.46 4.41 -17.79
CA GLU A 22 4.79 4.95 -17.53
C GLU A 22 4.94 5.46 -16.08
N ALA A 23 3.88 6.04 -15.50
CA ALA A 23 3.88 6.45 -14.09
C ALA A 23 3.91 5.25 -13.14
N VAL A 24 3.14 4.20 -13.43
CA VAL A 24 3.15 2.94 -12.66
C VAL A 24 4.53 2.29 -12.73
N GLU A 25 5.14 2.20 -13.92
CA GLU A 25 6.47 1.62 -14.10
C GLU A 25 7.54 2.36 -13.29
N ARG A 26 7.55 3.70 -13.31
CA ARG A 26 8.47 4.51 -12.51
C ARG A 26 8.31 4.28 -11.01
N VAL A 27 7.07 4.21 -10.53
CA VAL A 27 6.79 3.98 -9.10
C VAL A 27 7.18 2.55 -8.70
N THR A 28 6.87 1.56 -9.53
CA THR A 28 7.24 0.14 -9.32
C THR A 28 8.75 -0.07 -9.32
N ALA A 29 9.51 0.72 -10.08
CA ALA A 29 10.98 0.69 -10.02
C ALA A 29 11.51 1.06 -8.62
N MET A 30 10.72 1.76 -7.81
CA MET A 30 11.00 2.09 -6.41
C MET A 30 10.10 1.28 -5.45
N GLN A 31 10.01 -0.03 -5.67
CA GLN A 31 9.34 -0.95 -4.76
C GLN A 31 10.30 -1.47 -3.67
N PHE A 32 9.75 -1.66 -2.47
CA PHE A 32 10.43 -2.10 -1.26
C PHE A 32 9.72 -3.30 -0.64
N ASP A 33 10.48 -4.19 0.00
CA ASP A 33 9.93 -5.23 0.87
C ASP A 33 9.57 -4.69 2.25
N ARG A 34 9.06 -5.57 3.13
CA ARG A 34 8.74 -5.24 4.53
C ARG A 34 9.94 -4.75 5.36
N HIS A 35 11.16 -5.03 4.92
CA HIS A 35 12.40 -4.62 5.59
C HIS A 35 12.95 -3.31 5.03
N GLY A 36 12.34 -2.75 3.98
CA GLY A 36 12.85 -1.56 3.32
C GLY A 36 14.04 -1.84 2.38
N ASN A 37 14.23 -3.10 1.98
CA ASN A 37 15.14 -3.44 0.90
C ASN A 37 14.48 -3.15 -0.44
N ARG A 38 15.24 -2.59 -1.38
CA ARG A 38 14.75 -2.41 -2.75
C ARG A 38 14.55 -3.75 -3.40
N ILE A 39 13.35 -3.97 -3.93
CA ILE A 39 13.03 -5.14 -4.75
C ILE A 39 13.36 -4.74 -6.18
N TRP A 40 14.64 -4.44 -6.42
CA TRP A 40 15.08 -4.15 -7.76
C TRP A 40 15.32 -5.48 -8.48
N ARG A 41 14.44 -5.81 -9.42
CA ARG A 41 14.78 -6.76 -10.48
C ARG A 41 15.24 -5.95 -11.68
N GLN A 42 16.51 -6.16 -12.04
CA GLN A 42 17.11 -5.76 -13.31
C GLN A 42 16.32 -6.45 -14.43
N ALA A 43 15.24 -5.81 -14.85
CA ALA A 43 14.29 -6.35 -15.80
C ALA A 43 13.83 -5.24 -16.74
N GLN A 44 14.80 -4.47 -17.23
CA GLN A 44 14.62 -3.56 -18.36
C GLN A 44 14.25 -4.30 -19.66
N LEU A 45 14.14 -5.64 -19.64
CA LEU A 45 13.85 -6.53 -20.76
C LEU A 45 12.79 -7.60 -20.46
N LEU A 46 12.01 -7.47 -19.38
CA LEU A 46 10.91 -8.42 -19.16
C LEU A 46 9.69 -7.96 -19.96
N LEU A 47 9.52 -8.62 -21.11
CA LEU A 47 8.35 -8.70 -22.00
C LEU A 47 7.03 -8.24 -21.33
N ASP A 48 6.11 -7.65 -22.11
CA ASP A 48 4.75 -7.29 -21.66
C ASP A 48 4.04 -8.39 -20.83
N SER A 49 4.42 -9.66 -21.04
CA SER A 49 3.97 -10.82 -20.27
C SER A 49 4.34 -10.79 -18.78
N GLU A 50 5.47 -10.23 -18.38
CA GLU A 50 5.88 -10.09 -16.97
C GLU A 50 5.19 -8.91 -16.28
N HIS A 51 4.91 -7.83 -17.02
CA HIS A 51 4.02 -6.77 -16.56
C HIS A 51 2.60 -7.31 -16.30
N ALA A 52 2.09 -8.14 -17.22
CA ALA A 52 0.80 -8.82 -17.04
C ALA A 52 0.85 -9.82 -15.87
N ARG A 53 1.92 -10.60 -15.72
CA ARG A 53 2.08 -11.55 -14.59
C ARG A 53 2.14 -10.84 -13.23
N ARG A 54 2.77 -9.66 -13.12
CA ARG A 54 2.74 -8.88 -11.88
C ARG A 54 1.34 -8.35 -11.59
N ALA A 55 0.65 -7.80 -12.60
CA ALA A 55 -0.72 -7.34 -12.44
C ALA A 55 -1.70 -8.46 -12.02
N VAL A 56 -1.44 -9.70 -12.45
CA VAL A 56 -2.22 -10.89 -12.06
C VAL A 56 -1.75 -11.49 -10.73
N GLY A 57 -0.47 -11.35 -10.38
CA GLY A 57 0.16 -11.94 -9.20
C GLY A 57 0.21 -11.04 -7.97
N GLU A 58 -0.43 -9.88 -8.02
CA GLU A 58 -0.45 -8.91 -6.93
C GLU A 58 -1.88 -8.44 -6.64
N VAL A 59 -2.18 -8.21 -5.37
CA VAL A 59 -3.46 -7.63 -4.94
C VAL A 59 -3.23 -6.43 -4.02
N ALA A 60 -4.07 -5.41 -4.17
CA ALA A 60 -4.01 -4.22 -3.33
C ALA A 60 -4.34 -4.56 -1.87
N VAL A 61 -3.52 -4.08 -0.94
CA VAL A 61 -3.69 -4.24 0.51
C VAL A 61 -3.37 -2.91 1.21
N PRO A 62 -3.67 -2.76 2.51
CA PRO A 62 -3.29 -1.56 3.25
C PRO A 62 -1.81 -1.20 3.04
N TYR A 63 -1.59 0.04 2.60
CA TYR A 63 -0.28 0.65 2.41
C TYR A 63 0.64 -0.03 1.37
N GLY A 64 0.10 -0.88 0.50
CA GLY A 64 0.94 -1.61 -0.45
C GLY A 64 0.20 -2.65 -1.29
N LEU A 65 0.95 -3.68 -1.68
CA LEU A 65 0.53 -4.82 -2.47
C LEU A 65 0.90 -6.13 -1.75
N CYS A 66 0.15 -7.18 -2.01
CA CYS A 66 0.40 -8.52 -1.53
C CYS A 66 0.67 -9.45 -2.71
N THR A 67 1.74 -10.25 -2.61
CA THR A 67 2.15 -11.23 -3.64
C THR A 67 1.87 -12.68 -3.21
N GLU A 68 1.09 -12.91 -2.16
CA GLU A 68 0.83 -14.27 -1.67
C GLU A 68 -0.21 -14.96 -2.55
N PRO A 69 0.11 -16.06 -3.26
CA PRO A 69 -0.77 -16.62 -4.29
C PRO A 69 -2.19 -16.93 -3.82
N SER A 70 -2.37 -17.50 -2.63
CA SER A 70 -3.71 -17.81 -2.10
C SER A 70 -4.50 -16.53 -1.84
N ASN A 71 -3.88 -15.53 -1.21
CA ASN A 71 -4.55 -14.27 -0.92
C ASN A 71 -4.80 -13.44 -2.19
N VAL A 72 -3.93 -13.53 -3.19
CA VAL A 72 -4.12 -12.91 -4.51
C VAL A 72 -5.31 -13.54 -5.23
N ALA A 73 -5.38 -14.88 -5.26
CA ALA A 73 -6.53 -15.60 -5.83
C ALA A 73 -7.84 -15.26 -5.11
N ALA A 74 -7.78 -15.02 -3.79
CA ALA A 74 -8.91 -14.59 -2.98
C ALA A 74 -9.20 -13.08 -3.04
N GLY A 75 -8.56 -12.32 -3.93
CA GLY A 75 -8.80 -10.88 -4.07
C GLY A 75 -8.42 -10.06 -2.83
N GLY A 76 -7.51 -10.55 -1.98
CA GLY A 76 -7.04 -9.87 -0.78
C GLY A 76 -7.93 -10.08 0.45
N HIS A 77 -8.88 -11.03 0.39
CA HIS A 77 -9.87 -11.27 1.44
C HIS A 77 -9.54 -12.43 2.39
N ASP A 78 -8.52 -13.24 2.10
CA ASP A 78 -8.20 -14.49 2.83
C ASP A 78 -6.90 -14.42 3.65
N CYS A 79 -6.37 -13.21 3.86
CA CYS A 79 -5.10 -13.04 4.58
C CYS A 79 -5.25 -13.40 6.08
N PRO A 80 -4.46 -14.35 6.63
CA PRO A 80 -4.55 -14.74 8.05
C PRO A 80 -4.08 -13.65 9.01
N VAL A 81 -3.19 -12.76 8.56
CA VAL A 81 -2.66 -11.63 9.33
C VAL A 81 -3.21 -10.29 8.81
N ARG A 82 -4.48 -10.28 8.41
CA ARG A 82 -5.13 -9.11 7.81
C ARG A 82 -4.86 -7.84 8.62
N PHE A 83 -4.59 -6.75 7.91
CA PHE A 83 -4.20 -5.44 8.47
C PHE A 83 -2.81 -5.37 9.12
N ARG A 84 -2.07 -6.49 9.23
CA ARG A 84 -0.66 -6.53 9.67
C ARG A 84 0.31 -6.72 8.51
N CYS A 85 -0.02 -6.15 7.34
CA CYS A 85 0.71 -6.37 6.09
C CYS A 85 2.20 -6.01 6.20
N VAL A 86 2.55 -4.92 6.88
CA VAL A 86 3.95 -4.52 7.14
C VAL A 86 4.77 -5.57 7.92
N GLY A 87 4.10 -6.54 8.55
CA GLY A 87 4.72 -7.69 9.20
C GLY A 87 4.97 -8.90 8.29
N CYS A 88 4.33 -8.97 7.12
CA CYS A 88 4.25 -10.15 6.26
C CYS A 88 5.34 -10.15 5.17
N SER A 89 5.97 -11.30 4.90
CA SER A 89 7.00 -11.49 3.85
C SER A 89 6.51 -11.20 2.43
N HIS A 90 5.21 -11.31 2.18
CA HIS A 90 4.58 -11.08 0.86
C HIS A 90 4.17 -9.64 0.63
N PHE A 91 4.39 -8.75 1.61
CA PHE A 91 4.07 -7.34 1.50
C PHE A 91 5.10 -6.57 0.69
N ARG A 92 4.60 -5.72 -0.19
CA ARG A 92 5.37 -4.85 -1.06
C ARG A 92 4.81 -3.44 -0.94
N THR A 93 5.67 -2.44 -0.79
CA THR A 93 5.28 -1.04 -0.85
C THR A 93 6.08 -0.32 -1.91
N ASP A 94 5.59 0.81 -2.38
CA ASP A 94 6.31 1.70 -3.29
C ASP A 94 6.25 3.14 -2.76
N VAL A 95 7.01 4.04 -3.39
CA VAL A 95 7.08 5.47 -3.00
C VAL A 95 5.73 6.18 -3.01
N SER A 96 4.74 5.70 -3.77
CA SER A 96 3.41 6.31 -3.79
C SER A 96 2.61 6.06 -2.52
N TYR A 97 2.96 5.08 -1.70
CA TYR A 97 2.32 4.81 -0.40
C TYR A 97 2.99 5.55 0.78
N LEU A 98 4.08 6.28 0.54
CA LEU A 98 4.79 7.01 1.61
C LEU A 98 3.86 7.91 2.45
N PRO A 99 2.95 8.73 1.86
CA PRO A 99 2.03 9.53 2.66
C PRO A 99 1.06 8.69 3.51
N ASP A 100 0.68 7.50 3.04
CA ASP A 100 -0.25 6.62 3.76
C ASP A 100 0.48 5.90 4.91
N LEU A 101 1.76 5.56 4.73
CA LEU A 101 2.62 5.03 5.79
C LEU A 101 2.87 6.08 6.89
N GLU A 102 3.09 7.34 6.52
CA GLU A 102 3.24 8.44 7.46
C GLU A 102 1.97 8.69 8.27
N ALA A 103 0.81 8.68 7.61
CA ALA A 103 -0.49 8.75 8.27
C ALA A 103 -0.69 7.56 9.22
N TYR A 104 -0.34 6.34 8.77
CA TYR A 104 -0.43 5.15 9.59
C TYR A 104 0.42 5.25 10.86
N LEU A 105 1.68 5.71 10.74
CA LEU A 105 2.54 5.93 11.89
C LEU A 105 1.93 6.96 12.87
N ALA A 106 1.40 8.06 12.36
CA ALA A 106 0.75 9.07 13.18
C ALA A 106 -0.47 8.51 13.94
N ASP A 107 -1.26 7.66 13.28
CA ASP A 107 -2.43 7.01 13.89
C ASP A 107 -2.02 6.00 14.97
N LEU A 108 -0.95 5.23 14.76
CA LEU A 108 -0.42 4.31 15.78
C LEU A 108 0.00 5.06 17.05
N LEU A 109 0.74 6.16 16.89
CA LEU A 109 1.20 6.98 18.02
C LEU A 109 0.04 7.65 18.75
N ARG A 110 -0.90 8.24 18.00
CA ARG A 110 -2.12 8.85 18.56
C ARG A 110 -2.98 7.81 19.28
N SER A 111 -3.08 6.58 18.76
CA SER A 111 -3.82 5.50 19.41
C SER A 111 -3.21 5.13 20.76
N ARG A 112 -1.87 5.04 20.86
CA ARG A 112 -1.18 4.80 22.14
C ARG A 112 -1.43 5.91 23.16
N GLU A 113 -1.35 7.16 22.73
CA GLU A 113 -1.63 8.31 23.60
C GLU A 113 -3.08 8.27 24.13
N ARG A 114 -4.03 7.97 23.25
CA ARG A 114 -5.45 7.85 23.63
C ARG A 114 -5.70 6.71 24.59
N LEU A 115 -5.09 5.54 24.37
CA LEU A 115 -5.23 4.38 25.26
C LEU A 115 -4.58 4.63 26.62
N ALA A 116 -3.45 5.32 26.68
CA ALA A 116 -2.80 5.66 27.94
C ALA A 116 -3.66 6.56 28.85
N ALA A 117 -4.54 7.38 28.26
CA ALA A 117 -5.49 8.22 28.99
C ALA A 117 -6.86 7.55 29.20
N PHE A 118 -7.11 6.39 28.59
CA PHE A 118 -8.41 5.72 28.62
C PHE A 118 -8.48 4.72 29.76
N ALA A 119 -9.54 4.79 30.56
CA ALA A 119 -9.79 3.82 31.61
C ALA A 119 -10.47 2.56 31.02
N ALA A 120 -9.71 1.49 30.91
CA ALA A 120 -10.18 0.16 30.52
C ALA A 120 -9.47 -0.91 31.34
N ASP A 121 -9.99 -2.13 31.31
CA ASP A 121 -9.29 -3.28 31.90
C ASP A 121 -7.91 -3.49 31.27
N ALA A 122 -6.98 -4.00 32.07
CA ALA A 122 -5.59 -4.19 31.66
C ALA A 122 -5.44 -5.10 30.43
N TRP A 123 -6.24 -6.16 30.34
CA TRP A 123 -6.22 -7.08 29.19
C TRP A 123 -6.64 -6.35 27.90
N ALA A 124 -7.73 -5.56 27.95
CA ALA A 124 -8.24 -4.84 26.79
C ALA A 124 -7.28 -3.74 26.33
N THR A 125 -6.66 -3.03 27.28
CA THR A 125 -5.63 -2.03 27.00
C THR A 125 -4.42 -2.68 26.33
N THR A 126 -4.00 -3.85 26.80
CA THR A 126 -2.85 -4.58 26.25
C THR A 126 -3.10 -5.04 24.80
N GLU A 127 -4.27 -5.62 24.52
CA GLU A 127 -4.62 -6.08 23.17
C GLU A 127 -4.84 -4.92 22.18
N ALA A 128 -5.40 -3.81 22.64
CA ALA A 128 -5.65 -2.64 21.80
C ALA A 128 -4.39 -1.80 21.53
N THR A 129 -3.38 -1.89 22.40
CA THR A 129 -2.16 -1.07 22.30
C THR A 129 -1.33 -1.48 21.08
N PRO A 130 -1.08 -0.55 20.12
CA PRO A 130 -0.14 -0.79 19.05
C PRO A 130 1.23 -1.25 19.55
N SER A 131 1.80 -2.29 18.93
CA SER A 131 3.06 -2.85 19.38
C SER A 131 4.24 -1.95 19.02
N ASP A 132 5.27 -1.95 19.87
CA ASP A 132 6.52 -1.23 19.59
C ASP A 132 7.24 -1.76 18.35
N GLU A 133 7.11 -3.07 18.08
CA GLU A 133 7.63 -3.68 16.85
C GLU A 133 6.98 -3.09 15.60
N GLU A 134 5.65 -2.96 15.58
CA GLU A 134 4.94 -2.41 14.44
C GLU A 134 5.35 -0.96 14.17
N ILE A 135 5.38 -0.13 15.21
CA ILE A 135 5.83 1.27 15.13
C ILE A 135 7.27 1.33 14.60
N THR A 136 8.16 0.49 15.13
CA THR A 136 9.57 0.45 14.73
C THR A 136 9.72 0.05 13.26
N ARG A 137 8.96 -0.96 12.80
CA ARG A 137 8.97 -1.40 11.40
C ARG A 137 8.46 -0.31 10.46
N VAL A 138 7.34 0.33 10.79
CA VAL A 138 6.77 1.42 9.97
C VAL A 138 7.74 2.61 9.91
N ARG A 139 8.34 3.01 11.05
CA ARG A 139 9.38 4.05 11.09
C ARG A 139 10.59 3.70 10.25
N HIS A 140 11.05 2.45 10.30
CA HIS A 140 12.17 2.00 9.48
C HIS A 140 11.84 2.08 8.00
N LEU A 141 10.67 1.58 7.60
CA LEU A 141 10.23 1.59 6.21
C LEU A 141 10.12 3.02 5.66
N ILE A 142 9.48 3.94 6.39
CA ILE A 142 9.41 5.37 6.02
C ILE A 142 10.80 5.96 5.84
N ARG A 143 11.73 5.70 6.76
CA ARG A 143 13.12 6.19 6.67
C ARG A 143 13.82 5.65 5.43
N ARG A 144 13.68 4.36 5.12
CA ARG A 144 14.28 3.75 3.91
C ARG A 144 13.72 4.36 2.64
N VAL A 145 12.39 4.50 2.54
CA VAL A 145 11.74 5.12 1.37
C VAL A 145 12.16 6.57 1.17
N ARG A 146 12.22 7.36 2.26
CA ARG A 146 12.70 8.76 2.20
C ARG A 146 14.17 8.83 1.81
N GLY A 147 15.03 8.02 2.43
CA GLY A 147 16.46 7.98 2.10
C GLY A 147 16.72 7.69 0.63
N ASP A 148 16.04 6.69 0.06
CA ASP A 148 16.14 6.38 -1.37
C ASP A 148 15.62 7.50 -2.27
N LEU A 149 14.60 8.26 -1.85
CA LEU A 149 14.16 9.46 -2.57
C LEU A 149 15.17 10.60 -2.43
N ASP A 150 15.90 10.65 -1.31
CA ASP A 150 16.87 11.69 -1.01
C ASP A 150 18.18 11.57 -1.78
N GLU A 151 18.53 10.35 -2.18
CA GLU A 151 19.68 10.03 -3.04
C GLU A 151 19.45 10.35 -4.53
N LEU A 152 18.21 10.66 -4.93
CA LEU A 152 17.88 11.00 -6.32
C LEU A 152 18.30 12.42 -6.68
N THR A 153 18.58 12.62 -7.96
CA THR A 153 18.72 13.95 -8.55
C THR A 153 17.40 14.73 -8.43
N ASP A 154 17.47 16.06 -8.46
CA ASP A 154 16.27 16.91 -8.40
C ASP A 154 15.31 16.64 -9.57
N GLU A 155 15.86 16.32 -10.74
CA GLU A 155 15.09 15.95 -11.93
C GLU A 155 14.35 14.63 -11.72
N ASP A 156 15.05 13.57 -11.31
CA ASP A 156 14.44 12.25 -11.06
C ASP A 156 13.38 12.34 -9.95
N ARG A 157 13.67 13.10 -8.89
CA ARG A 157 12.73 13.35 -7.81
C ARG A 157 11.48 14.09 -8.29
N ALA A 158 11.61 15.04 -9.22
CA ALA A 158 10.46 15.72 -9.82
C ALA A 158 9.61 14.74 -10.66
N GLN A 159 10.24 13.91 -11.49
CA GLN A 159 9.55 12.91 -12.30
C GLN A 159 8.81 11.87 -11.45
N ILE A 160 9.43 11.39 -10.36
CA ILE A 160 8.80 10.45 -9.43
C ILE A 160 7.63 11.10 -8.70
N ARG A 161 7.74 12.37 -8.28
CA ARG A 161 6.61 13.10 -7.67
C ARG A 161 5.41 13.21 -8.62
N GLU A 162 5.64 13.49 -9.90
CA GLU A 162 4.56 13.49 -10.90
C GLU A 162 3.95 12.09 -11.06
N ALA A 163 4.78 11.05 -11.20
CA ALA A 163 4.34 9.67 -11.33
C ALA A 163 3.47 9.23 -10.14
N VAL A 164 3.92 9.53 -8.91
CA VAL A 164 3.15 9.30 -7.68
C VAL A 164 1.80 10.02 -7.72
N ALA A 165 1.75 11.27 -8.18
CA ALA A 165 0.50 12.02 -8.28
C ALA A 165 -0.47 11.40 -9.30
N VAL A 166 0.02 10.87 -10.42
CA VAL A 166 -0.78 10.14 -11.42
C VAL A 166 -1.33 8.83 -10.83
N VAL A 167 -0.48 8.04 -10.19
CA VAL A 167 -0.85 6.74 -9.57
C VAL A 167 -1.86 6.92 -8.45
N ARG A 168 -1.64 7.90 -7.54
CA ARG A 168 -2.57 8.15 -6.42
C ARG A 168 -3.93 8.68 -6.89
N ARG A 169 -3.98 9.55 -7.91
CA ARG A 169 -5.26 10.00 -8.50
C ARG A 169 -6.06 8.84 -9.06
N THR A 170 -5.37 7.96 -9.77
CA THR A 170 -5.92 6.73 -10.34
C THR A 170 -6.53 5.81 -9.27
N ARG A 171 -5.82 5.57 -8.15
CA ARG A 171 -6.31 4.72 -7.05
C ARG A 171 -7.53 5.31 -6.35
N ARG A 172 -7.67 6.63 -6.28
CA ARG A 172 -8.86 7.29 -5.70
C ARG A 172 -10.12 7.09 -6.55
N VAL A 173 -9.97 7.00 -7.87
CA VAL A 173 -11.09 6.76 -8.80
C VAL A 173 -11.55 5.29 -8.72
N VAL A 174 -10.60 4.36 -8.57
CA VAL A 174 -10.87 2.94 -8.29
C VAL A 174 -10.94 2.76 -6.78
N SER A 175 -11.99 3.28 -6.15
CA SER A 175 -12.21 3.09 -4.71
C SER A 175 -12.52 1.62 -4.43
N LEU A 176 -11.49 0.76 -4.43
CA LEU A 176 -11.51 -0.50 -3.70
C LEU A 176 -11.82 -0.12 -2.26
N GLY A 177 -12.92 -0.66 -1.71
CA GLY A 177 -13.43 -0.36 -0.37
C GLY A 177 -12.41 -0.60 0.73
N MET A 178 -11.43 0.29 0.85
CA MET A 178 -10.58 0.44 2.02
C MET A 178 -11.47 1.07 3.07
N LEU A 179 -12.12 0.20 3.85
CA LEU A 179 -12.61 0.55 5.17
C LEU A 179 -11.49 1.30 5.87
N ARG A 180 -11.75 2.56 6.24
CA ARG A 180 -10.97 3.27 7.25
C ARG A 180 -10.83 2.28 8.40
N ILE A 181 -9.59 1.87 8.69
CA ILE A 181 -9.31 0.87 9.73
C ILE A 181 -9.75 1.52 11.05
N ALA A 182 -10.94 1.17 11.52
CA ALA A 182 -11.19 1.17 12.94
C ALA A 182 -10.34 0.04 13.54
N PRO A 183 -9.69 0.25 14.71
CA PRO A 183 -8.97 -0.82 15.37
C PRO A 183 -9.90 -2.02 15.53
N ASN A 184 -9.39 -3.18 15.11
CA ASN A 184 -10.11 -4.43 15.02
C ASN A 184 -10.70 -4.81 16.38
N LEU A 185 -12.03 -4.73 16.51
CA LEU A 185 -12.77 -5.54 17.46
C LEU A 185 -12.76 -6.97 16.91
N SER A 186 -11.77 -7.74 17.36
CA SER A 186 -11.71 -9.19 17.18
C SER A 186 -13.07 -9.75 17.57
N LYS A 187 -13.71 -10.46 16.62
CA LYS A 187 -14.93 -11.23 16.91
C LYS A 187 -14.58 -12.34 17.90
N LEU A 188 -14.74 -12.06 19.19
CA LEU A 188 -14.92 -13.09 20.21
C LEU A 188 -16.22 -13.81 19.86
N ARG A 189 -16.10 -14.99 19.25
CA ARG A 189 -17.20 -15.93 19.11
C ARG A 189 -17.05 -16.93 20.26
N PRO A 190 -17.84 -16.86 21.34
CA PRO A 190 -17.85 -17.94 22.31
C PRO A 190 -18.50 -19.16 21.66
N GLU A 191 -17.79 -20.28 21.66
CA GLU A 191 -18.36 -21.59 21.40
C GLU A 191 -19.47 -21.85 22.41
N ARG A 192 -20.68 -22.14 21.92
CA ARG A 192 -21.75 -22.65 22.78
C ARG A 192 -21.44 -24.11 23.11
N SER A 193 -20.92 -24.37 24.29
CA SER A 193 -21.17 -25.65 24.95
C SER A 193 -22.64 -25.67 25.39
N ALA A 194 -23.42 -26.55 24.77
CA ALA A 194 -24.57 -27.21 25.40
C ALA A 194 -24.17 -28.69 25.40
N GLY A 195 -24.12 -29.37 26.54
CA GLY A 195 -25.19 -29.49 27.51
C GLY A 195 -25.94 -30.78 27.16
#